data_AF-S4RG69-F1
#
_entry.id   AF-S4RG69-F1
#
_cell.length_a   1.000
_cell.length_b   1.000
_cell.length_c   1.000
_cell.angle_alpha   90.00
_cell.angle_beta   90.00
_cell.angle_gamma   90.00
#
_symmetry.space_group_name_H-M   'P 1'
#
loop_
_entity.id
_entity.type
_entity.pdbx_description
1 polymer ?
#
loop_
_entity_poly.entity_id
_entity_poly.type
_entity_poly.pdbx_seq_one_letter_code
_entity_poly.pdbx_strand_id
1 'polypeptide(L)'
;RAETERGLSRKHIIEGLAGSLQRLQLDYVDVVFANRPDPNTPMEEVVRAMTHVITQGRAMYWGTSRWSSAEIMEAYSVARQFNLVPPVCEQAEYHLFQRDKVEMQLPELYHKIGVGAMTWSPLACGLLTGKYEDGIPNSCRAGLKGYQWLKERVHSEEGRRQQGQLKELHTLTEQLECTLPQLAIAWCLRSDGVSSVLLGASKVEQLLENLGAVQVLPKLNPLVVAEIDNILGNKPQGKRESRT
;
A
#
# COMPACT_ATOMS: atom_id res chain seq x y z
N ARG A 1 -19.72 -8.62 19.43
CA ARG A 1 -18.35 -8.16 19.75
C ARG A 1 -18.47 -6.75 20.27
N ALA A 2 -17.94 -6.47 21.47
CA ALA A 2 -18.10 -5.18 22.12
C ALA A 2 -17.37 -4.09 21.33
N GLU A 3 -17.83 -2.84 21.43
CA GLU A 3 -17.29 -1.69 20.70
C GLU A 3 -15.79 -1.44 21.00
N THR A 4 -15.34 -1.86 22.19
CA THR A 4 -13.94 -1.81 22.64
C THR A 4 -13.03 -2.90 22.05
N GLU A 5 -13.56 -3.88 21.30
CA GLU A 5 -12.79 -4.96 20.65
C GLU A 5 -12.29 -4.57 19.25
N ARG A 6 -12.47 -3.32 18.83
CA ARG A 6 -12.04 -2.77 17.53
C ARG A 6 -11.76 -1.26 17.64
N GLY A 7 -11.01 -0.71 16.68
CA GLY A 7 -10.75 0.73 16.60
C GLY A 7 -9.33 1.11 17.01
N LEU A 8 -9.11 2.37 17.34
CA LEU A 8 -7.81 2.94 17.73
C LEU A 8 -7.82 3.55 19.13
N SER A 9 -8.81 3.21 19.97
CA SER A 9 -8.79 3.57 21.39
C SER A 9 -7.51 3.09 22.06
N ARG A 10 -7.08 3.80 23.11
CA ARG A 10 -5.90 3.44 23.90
C ARG A 10 -5.98 2.01 24.43
N LYS A 11 -7.17 1.59 24.89
CA LYS A 11 -7.42 0.22 25.34
C LYS A 11 -7.11 -0.78 24.24
N HIS A 12 -7.69 -0.58 23.04
CA HIS A 12 -7.54 -1.52 21.95
C HIS A 12 -6.11 -1.55 21.39
N ILE A 13 -5.42 -0.41 21.29
CA ILE A 13 -4.02 -0.36 20.86
C ILE A 13 -3.12 -1.18 21.80
N ILE A 14 -3.26 -0.98 23.11
CA ILE A 14 -2.41 -1.65 24.11
C ILE A 14 -2.71 -3.16 24.17
N GLU A 15 -3.98 -3.54 24.28
CA GLU A 15 -4.40 -4.95 24.38
C GLU A 15 -4.18 -5.70 23.05
N GLY A 16 -4.47 -5.04 21.93
CA GLY A 16 -4.31 -5.57 20.59
C GLY A 16 -2.85 -5.82 20.21
N LEU A 17 -1.95 -4.89 20.57
CA LEU A 17 -0.52 -5.09 20.38
C LEU A 17 0.02 -6.17 21.32
N ALA A 18 -0.35 -6.17 22.60
CA ALA A 18 0.06 -7.22 23.54
C ALA A 18 -0.33 -8.62 23.06
N GLY A 19 -1.57 -8.79 22.61
CA GLY A 19 -2.01 -10.07 22.03
C GLY A 19 -1.29 -10.41 20.72
N SER A 20 -0.91 -9.41 19.92
CA SER A 20 -0.13 -9.64 18.69
C SER A 20 1.29 -10.09 19.00
N LEU A 21 1.99 -9.44 19.93
CA LEU A 21 3.32 -9.81 20.38
C LEU A 21 3.37 -11.23 20.94
N GLN A 22 2.37 -11.60 21.76
CA GLN A 22 2.24 -12.97 22.27
C GLN A 22 2.13 -14.01 21.15
N ARG A 23 1.33 -13.73 20.11
CA ARG A 23 1.17 -14.64 18.96
C ARG A 23 2.42 -14.69 18.07
N LEU A 24 3.13 -13.57 17.95
CA LEU A 24 4.38 -13.46 17.20
C LEU A 24 5.57 -14.07 17.96
N GLN A 25 5.43 -14.30 19.27
CA GLN A 25 6.53 -14.71 20.17
C GLN A 25 7.70 -13.71 20.13
N LEU A 26 7.37 -12.42 20.10
CA LEU A 26 8.33 -11.32 20.09
C LEU A 26 8.05 -10.39 21.26
N ASP A 27 9.11 -9.77 21.78
CA ASP A 27 9.00 -8.72 22.80
C ASP A 27 8.53 -7.38 22.22
N TYR A 28 8.87 -7.11 20.96
CA TYR A 28 8.51 -5.90 20.24
C TYR A 28 8.33 -6.15 18.73
N VAL A 29 7.74 -5.18 18.03
CA VAL A 29 7.77 -5.07 16.57
C VAL A 29 8.49 -3.79 16.15
N ASP A 30 9.17 -3.80 14.99
CA ASP A 30 9.84 -2.58 14.53
C ASP A 30 8.86 -1.44 14.26
N VAL A 31 7.72 -1.74 13.65
CA VAL A 31 6.68 -0.74 13.37
C VAL A 31 5.29 -1.31 13.68
N VAL A 32 4.52 -0.61 14.51
CA VAL A 32 3.08 -0.88 14.71
C VAL A 32 2.24 0.08 13.86
N PHE A 33 1.25 -0.43 13.14
CA PHE A 33 0.42 0.38 12.24
C PHE A 33 -1.01 0.56 12.75
N ALA A 34 -1.52 1.79 12.65
CA ALA A 34 -2.96 2.05 12.65
C ALA A 34 -3.56 1.59 11.32
N ASN A 35 -4.19 0.41 11.28
CA ASN A 35 -4.61 -0.27 10.04
C ASN A 35 -5.66 0.50 9.20
N ARG A 36 -6.41 1.43 9.80
CA ARG A 36 -7.36 2.35 9.16
C ARG A 36 -7.63 3.53 10.11
N PRO A 37 -8.14 4.68 9.63
CA PRO A 37 -8.63 5.72 10.52
C PRO A 37 -9.76 5.22 11.42
N ASP A 38 -9.87 5.81 12.60
CA ASP A 38 -10.97 5.55 13.52
C ASP A 38 -11.70 6.86 13.85
N PRO A 39 -12.87 7.12 13.24
CA PRO A 39 -13.61 8.36 13.47
C PRO A 39 -14.17 8.49 14.89
N ASN A 40 -14.16 7.40 15.67
CA ASN A 40 -14.71 7.38 17.02
C ASN A 40 -13.66 7.64 18.12
N THR A 41 -12.37 7.68 17.78
CA THR A 41 -11.29 7.91 18.73
C THR A 41 -10.59 9.23 18.41
N PRO A 42 -10.48 10.19 19.35
CA PRO A 42 -9.76 11.43 19.13
C PRO A 42 -8.28 11.19 18.76
N MET A 43 -7.75 11.99 17.83
CA MET A 43 -6.37 11.85 17.35
C MET A 43 -5.34 11.88 18.50
N GLU A 44 -5.55 12.76 19.49
CA GLU A 44 -4.69 12.86 20.67
C GLU A 44 -4.59 11.53 21.43
N GLU A 45 -5.70 10.82 21.62
CA GLU A 45 -5.70 9.53 22.29
C GLU A 45 -4.90 8.49 21.50
N VAL A 46 -5.09 8.44 20.18
CA VAL A 46 -4.37 7.53 19.27
C VAL A 46 -2.86 7.76 19.36
N VAL A 47 -2.42 9.02 19.19
CA VAL A 47 -0.98 9.37 19.20
C VAL A 47 -0.36 9.13 20.57
N ARG A 48 -1.07 9.42 21.67
CA ARG A 48 -0.60 9.10 23.04
C ARG A 48 -0.52 7.60 23.28
N ALA A 49 -1.44 6.80 22.74
CA ALA A 49 -1.40 5.35 22.85
C ALA A 49 -0.24 4.74 22.06
N MET A 50 -0.02 5.20 20.82
CA MET A 50 1.12 4.78 20.00
C MET A 50 2.46 5.16 20.64
N THR A 51 2.57 6.39 21.14
CA THR A 51 3.75 6.84 21.91
C THR A 51 3.96 6.00 23.17
N HIS A 52 2.88 5.64 23.87
CA HIS A 52 2.97 4.79 25.04
C HIS A 52 3.53 3.40 24.72
N VAL A 53 3.03 2.71 23.69
CA VAL A 53 3.57 1.37 23.36
C VAL A 53 5.02 1.41 22.91
N ILE A 54 5.47 2.51 22.29
CA ILE A 54 6.88 2.74 21.96
C ILE A 54 7.72 2.93 23.22
N THR A 55 7.31 3.84 24.10
CA THR A 55 8.03 4.10 25.37
C THR A 55 8.06 2.89 26.31
N GLN A 56 7.11 1.96 26.19
CA GLN A 56 7.11 0.68 26.90
C GLN A 56 8.02 -0.37 26.24
N GLY A 57 8.70 -0.05 25.14
CA GLY A 57 9.57 -0.97 24.41
C GLY A 57 8.83 -2.07 23.65
N ARG A 58 7.52 -1.90 23.39
CA ARG A 58 6.69 -2.89 22.66
C ARG A 58 6.63 -2.65 21.16
N ALA A 59 7.06 -1.47 20.72
CA ALA A 59 7.31 -1.16 19.32
C ALA A 59 8.48 -0.17 19.20
N MET A 60 9.24 -0.19 18.11
CA MET A 60 10.29 0.82 17.88
C MET A 60 9.71 2.11 17.29
N TYR A 61 8.80 1.99 16.33
CA TYR A 61 8.13 3.10 15.66
C TYR A 61 6.64 2.78 15.45
N TRP A 62 5.89 3.77 14.97
CA TRP A 62 4.53 3.56 14.51
C TRP A 62 4.27 4.25 13.17
N GLY A 63 3.24 3.77 12.47
CA GLY A 63 2.81 4.31 11.19
C GLY A 63 1.30 4.26 11.01
N THR A 64 0.85 4.83 9.91
CA THR A 64 -0.57 4.88 9.51
C THR A 64 -0.80 3.96 8.31
N SER A 65 -2.05 3.57 8.08
CA SER A 65 -2.43 2.79 6.89
C SER A 65 -3.83 3.19 6.45
N ARG A 66 -3.98 3.56 5.18
CA ARG A 66 -5.24 4.06 4.58
C ARG A 66 -5.70 5.40 5.12
N TRP A 67 -4.82 6.16 5.76
CA TRP A 67 -5.14 7.50 6.26
C TRP A 67 -5.04 8.53 5.15
N SER A 68 -5.88 9.56 5.19
CA SER A 68 -5.73 10.72 4.33
C SER A 68 -4.51 11.55 4.74
N SER A 69 -4.00 12.36 3.82
CA SER A 69 -2.88 13.26 4.11
C SER A 69 -3.21 14.29 5.21
N ALA A 70 -4.49 14.66 5.34
CA ALA A 70 -4.98 15.52 6.41
C ALA A 70 -4.88 14.85 7.78
N GLU A 71 -5.33 13.60 7.90
CA GLU A 71 -5.25 12.83 9.16
C GLU A 71 -3.80 12.55 9.57
N ILE A 72 -2.90 12.27 8.61
CA ILE A 72 -1.47 12.08 8.90
C ILE A 72 -0.84 13.38 9.42
N MET A 73 -1.19 14.52 8.80
CA MET A 73 -0.74 15.83 9.26
C MET A 73 -1.32 16.20 10.64
N GLU A 74 -2.57 15.80 10.91
CA GLU A 74 -3.19 15.97 12.23
C GLU A 74 -2.44 15.18 13.30
N ALA A 75 -2.11 13.90 13.04
CA ALA A 75 -1.29 13.08 13.92
C ALA A 75 0.08 13.72 14.20
N TYR A 76 0.72 14.25 13.16
CA TYR A 76 1.98 14.98 13.30
C TYR A 76 1.82 16.25 14.15
N SER A 77 0.77 17.04 13.91
CA SER A 77 0.46 18.26 14.65
C SER A 77 0.27 17.97 16.14
N VAL A 78 -0.55 16.98 16.47
CA VAL A 78 -0.75 16.48 17.84
C VAL A 78 0.57 16.04 18.47
N ALA A 79 1.39 15.30 17.73
CA ALA A 79 2.68 14.84 18.23
C ALA A 79 3.62 16.02 18.57
N ARG A 80 3.66 17.05 17.73
CA ARG A 80 4.46 18.26 17.98
C ARG A 80 3.91 19.08 19.14
N GLN A 81 2.60 19.26 19.22
CA GLN A 81 1.95 20.04 20.27
C GLN A 81 2.18 19.46 21.67
N PHE A 82 2.15 18.13 21.80
CA PHE A 82 2.21 17.45 23.09
C PHE A 82 3.53 16.72 23.36
N ASN A 83 4.56 16.96 22.54
CA ASN A 83 5.87 16.31 22.61
C ASN A 83 5.77 14.77 22.62
N LEU A 84 5.00 14.24 21.69
CA LEU A 84 4.78 12.80 21.47
C LEU A 84 5.54 12.34 20.22
N VAL A 85 5.52 11.02 19.96
CA VAL A 85 6.21 10.44 18.81
C VAL A 85 5.31 10.53 17.57
N PRO A 86 5.75 11.19 16.47
CA PRO A 86 4.98 11.23 15.20
C PRO A 86 5.07 9.90 14.43
N PRO A 87 4.14 9.63 13.49
CA PRO A 87 4.23 8.44 12.63
C PRO A 87 5.40 8.59 11.64
N VAL A 88 6.06 7.49 11.30
CA VAL A 88 7.23 7.49 10.39
C VAL A 88 6.90 7.03 8.97
N CYS A 89 5.77 6.37 8.78
CA CYS A 89 5.42 5.68 7.54
C CYS A 89 3.90 5.64 7.34
N GLU A 90 3.47 5.82 6.09
CA GLU A 90 2.11 5.47 5.63
C GLU A 90 2.14 4.20 4.78
N GLN A 91 1.26 3.25 5.12
CA GLN A 91 0.98 2.07 4.31
C GLN A 91 -0.16 2.32 3.31
N ALA A 92 0.19 2.53 2.04
CA ALA A 92 -0.78 2.90 0.99
C ALA A 92 -0.88 1.87 -0.14
N GLU A 93 -2.08 1.73 -0.72
CA GLU A 93 -2.27 0.92 -1.94
C GLU A 93 -1.55 1.61 -3.10
N TYR A 94 -0.68 0.88 -3.80
CA TYR A 94 -0.02 1.38 -5.00
C TYR A 94 0.19 0.27 -5.99
N HIS A 95 -0.31 0.48 -7.20
CA HIS A 95 -0.15 -0.40 -8.35
C HIS A 95 -0.55 0.36 -9.62
N LEU A 96 -0.37 -0.25 -10.79
CA LEU A 96 -0.64 0.39 -12.10
C LEU A 96 -2.04 1.05 -12.19
N PHE A 97 -3.05 0.48 -11.55
CA PHE A 97 -4.42 1.02 -11.52
C PHE A 97 -4.80 1.88 -10.29
N GLN A 98 -3.89 2.13 -9.34
CA GLN A 98 -4.14 2.92 -8.14
C GLN A 98 -2.89 3.74 -7.83
N ARG A 99 -2.91 5.03 -8.21
CA ARG A 99 -1.70 5.85 -8.31
C ARG A 99 -1.77 7.13 -7.49
N ASP A 100 -2.93 7.78 -7.44
CA ASP A 100 -3.08 9.18 -7.02
C ASP A 100 -2.47 9.49 -5.66
N LYS A 101 -2.78 8.69 -4.63
CA LYS A 101 -2.30 8.97 -3.27
C LYS A 101 -0.78 8.95 -3.19
N VAL A 102 -0.16 7.92 -3.75
CA VAL A 102 1.29 7.69 -3.64
C VAL A 102 2.08 8.60 -4.57
N GLU A 103 1.57 8.91 -5.75
CA GLU A 103 2.27 9.80 -6.70
C GLU A 103 2.03 11.29 -6.42
N MET A 104 0.87 11.67 -5.84
CA MET A 104 0.53 13.09 -5.66
C MET A 104 0.57 13.60 -4.23
N GLN A 105 0.27 12.75 -3.24
CA GLN A 105 0.09 13.22 -1.86
C GLN A 105 1.26 12.84 -0.95
N LEU A 106 1.70 11.59 -1.00
CA LEU A 106 2.79 11.12 -0.14
C LEU A 106 4.15 11.83 -0.35
N PRO A 107 4.54 12.26 -1.57
CA PRO A 107 5.78 13.00 -1.76
C PRO A 107 5.77 14.32 -0.97
N GLU A 108 4.63 15.00 -0.91
CA GLU A 108 4.48 16.23 -0.12
C GLU A 108 4.63 15.96 1.38
N LEU A 109 4.04 14.86 1.90
CA LEU A 109 4.21 14.46 3.29
C LEU A 109 5.66 14.10 3.62
N TYR A 110 6.34 13.39 2.73
CA TYR A 110 7.76 13.09 2.89
C TYR A 110 8.59 14.37 3.03
N HIS A 111 8.40 15.33 2.10
CA HIS A 111 9.14 16.60 2.13
C HIS A 111 8.81 17.48 3.35
N LYS A 112 7.55 17.48 3.82
CA LYS A 112 7.12 18.34 4.93
C LYS A 112 7.42 17.79 6.31
N ILE A 113 7.21 16.48 6.51
CA ILE A 113 7.23 15.85 7.83
C ILE A 113 8.07 14.57 7.91
N GLY A 114 8.68 14.14 6.80
CA GLY A 114 9.58 12.98 6.77
C GLY A 114 8.87 11.62 6.78
N VAL A 115 7.56 11.57 6.49
CA VAL A 115 6.81 10.32 6.43
C VAL A 115 7.13 9.58 5.14
N GLY A 116 7.69 8.36 5.25
CA GLY A 116 7.95 7.48 4.11
C GLY A 116 6.70 6.71 3.64
N ALA A 117 6.77 6.13 2.44
CA ALA A 117 5.71 5.30 1.90
C ALA A 117 6.11 3.81 1.85
N MET A 118 5.29 2.95 2.47
CA MET A 118 5.38 1.50 2.32
C MET A 118 4.14 1.03 1.56
N THR A 119 4.29 0.55 0.34
CA THR A 119 3.10 0.28 -0.49
C THR A 119 2.64 -1.16 -0.39
N TRP A 120 1.36 -1.41 -0.67
CA TRP A 120 0.76 -2.75 -0.63
C TRP A 120 -0.11 -3.04 -1.86
N SER A 121 -0.38 -4.33 -2.08
CA SER A 121 -1.08 -4.88 -3.26
C SER A 121 -0.48 -4.43 -4.61
N PRO A 122 0.84 -4.55 -4.83
CA PRO A 122 1.46 -4.15 -6.10
C PRO A 122 0.89 -4.88 -7.33
N LEU A 123 0.27 -6.05 -7.12
CA LEU A 123 -0.39 -6.84 -8.14
C LEU A 123 -1.92 -6.75 -8.12
N ALA A 124 -2.50 -5.79 -7.38
CA ALA A 124 -3.95 -5.60 -7.22
C ALA A 124 -4.69 -6.92 -6.90
N CYS A 125 -4.27 -7.61 -5.83
CA CYS A 125 -4.78 -8.93 -5.44
C CYS A 125 -4.64 -10.03 -6.52
N GLY A 126 -3.65 -9.88 -7.40
CA GLY A 126 -3.35 -10.82 -8.48
C GLY A 126 -4.03 -10.48 -9.80
N LEU A 127 -4.71 -9.33 -9.90
CA LEU A 127 -5.27 -8.85 -11.16
C LEU A 127 -4.18 -8.62 -12.21
N LEU A 128 -3.05 -8.06 -11.78
CA LEU A 128 -1.91 -7.70 -12.63
C LEU A 128 -1.01 -8.88 -13.01
N THR A 129 -1.52 -10.11 -12.98
CA THR A 129 -0.77 -11.28 -13.45
C THR A 129 -1.38 -11.92 -14.70
N GLY A 130 -2.42 -11.33 -15.29
CA GLY A 130 -3.14 -11.90 -16.44
C GLY A 130 -3.99 -13.14 -16.12
N LYS A 131 -3.99 -13.65 -14.87
CA LYS A 131 -4.63 -14.94 -14.53
C LYS A 131 -6.16 -14.96 -14.65
N TYR A 132 -6.78 -13.81 -14.91
CA TYR A 132 -8.23 -13.65 -15.00
C TYR A 132 -8.74 -13.42 -16.43
N GLU A 133 -7.85 -13.48 -17.43
CA GLU A 133 -8.21 -13.23 -18.83
C GLU A 133 -9.26 -14.21 -19.36
N ASP A 134 -9.16 -15.50 -18.98
CA ASP A 134 -10.08 -16.57 -19.38
C ASP A 134 -11.14 -16.91 -18.30
N GLY A 135 -11.39 -15.97 -17.39
CA GLY A 135 -12.30 -16.16 -16.25
C GLY A 135 -11.57 -16.42 -14.94
N ILE A 136 -12.31 -16.76 -13.88
CA ILE A 136 -11.78 -16.86 -12.51
C ILE A 136 -11.42 -18.31 -12.18
N PRO A 137 -10.14 -18.67 -12.01
CA PRO A 137 -9.75 -20.02 -11.64
C PRO A 137 -10.22 -20.35 -10.20
N ASN A 138 -10.70 -21.57 -9.95
CA ASN A 138 -11.20 -21.96 -8.62
C ASN A 138 -10.14 -21.86 -7.50
N SER A 139 -8.85 -21.96 -7.83
CA SER A 139 -7.72 -21.92 -6.88
C SER A 139 -7.18 -20.51 -6.61
N CYS A 140 -7.73 -19.47 -7.24
CA CYS A 140 -7.25 -18.10 -7.07
C CYS A 140 -7.91 -17.39 -5.87
N ARG A 141 -7.34 -16.25 -5.45
CA ARG A 141 -7.86 -15.45 -4.34
C ARG A 141 -9.34 -15.05 -4.52
N ALA A 142 -9.77 -14.75 -5.75
CA ALA A 142 -11.15 -14.39 -6.05
C ALA A 142 -12.14 -15.59 -5.91
N GLY A 143 -11.65 -16.82 -5.86
CA GLY A 143 -12.45 -18.02 -5.61
C GLY A 143 -12.63 -18.36 -4.12
N LEU A 144 -11.93 -17.66 -3.22
CA LEU A 144 -11.98 -17.94 -1.78
C LEU A 144 -13.20 -17.31 -1.10
N LYS A 145 -13.76 -17.98 -0.09
CA LYS A 145 -14.85 -17.46 0.73
C LYS A 145 -14.43 -16.13 1.39
N GLY A 146 -15.23 -15.08 1.22
CA GLY A 146 -14.94 -13.73 1.72
C GLY A 146 -14.31 -12.79 0.69
N TYR A 147 -14.00 -13.26 -0.52
CA TYR A 147 -13.41 -12.46 -1.61
C TYR A 147 -14.37 -12.18 -2.77
N GLN A 148 -15.69 -12.26 -2.53
CA GLN A 148 -16.71 -12.03 -3.55
C GLN A 148 -16.59 -10.64 -4.21
N TRP A 149 -16.21 -9.63 -3.43
CA TRP A 149 -15.93 -8.27 -3.90
C TRP A 149 -14.85 -8.22 -4.98
N LEU A 150 -13.85 -9.12 -4.94
CA LEU A 150 -12.79 -9.19 -5.94
C LEU A 150 -13.31 -9.81 -7.23
N LYS A 151 -14.15 -10.83 -7.12
CA LYS A 151 -14.85 -11.44 -8.27
C LYS A 151 -15.76 -10.43 -8.96
N GLU A 152 -16.51 -9.64 -8.20
CA GLU A 152 -17.33 -8.54 -8.73
C GLU A 152 -16.47 -7.46 -9.41
N ARG A 153 -15.34 -7.07 -8.80
CA ARG A 153 -14.39 -6.13 -9.40
C ARG A 153 -13.84 -6.63 -10.73
N VAL A 154 -13.45 -7.90 -10.84
CA VAL A 154 -12.94 -8.51 -12.08
C VAL A 154 -14.00 -8.48 -13.19
N HIS A 155 -15.27 -8.78 -12.86
CA HIS A 155 -16.38 -8.77 -13.82
C HIS A 155 -17.01 -7.41 -14.06
N SER A 156 -16.59 -6.36 -13.36
CA SER A 156 -17.06 -4.99 -13.60
C SER A 156 -16.59 -4.48 -14.97
N GLU A 157 -17.23 -3.42 -15.46
CA GLU A 157 -16.79 -2.73 -16.68
C GLU A 157 -15.35 -2.24 -16.56
N GLU A 158 -15.02 -1.65 -15.41
CA GLU A 158 -13.68 -1.18 -15.07
C GLU A 158 -12.67 -2.35 -15.03
N GLY A 159 -13.05 -3.49 -14.45
CA GLY A 159 -12.23 -4.70 -14.44
C GLY A 159 -11.92 -5.21 -15.86
N ARG A 160 -12.93 -5.25 -16.74
CA ARG A 160 -12.74 -5.63 -18.16
C ARG A 160 -11.84 -4.64 -18.90
N ARG A 161 -11.99 -3.34 -18.65
CA ARG A 161 -11.12 -2.30 -19.21
C ARG A 161 -9.67 -2.52 -18.78
N GLN A 162 -9.45 -2.77 -17.49
CA GLN A 162 -8.13 -3.10 -16.93
C GLN A 162 -7.54 -4.36 -17.57
N GLN A 163 -8.33 -5.41 -17.83
CA GLN A 163 -7.85 -6.60 -18.56
C GLN A 163 -7.41 -6.28 -19.99
N GLY A 164 -8.11 -5.38 -20.70
CA GLY A 164 -7.67 -4.89 -22.01
C GLY A 164 -6.29 -4.24 -21.96
N GLN A 165 -6.07 -3.36 -20.98
CA GLN A 165 -4.78 -2.69 -20.75
C GLN A 165 -3.67 -3.69 -20.40
N LEU A 166 -3.99 -4.79 -19.70
CA LEU A 166 -3.00 -5.83 -19.39
C LEU A 166 -2.51 -6.57 -20.63
N LYS A 167 -3.35 -6.76 -21.65
CA LYS A 167 -2.93 -7.36 -22.93
C LYS A 167 -1.94 -6.48 -23.67
N GLU A 168 -2.15 -5.17 -23.66
CA GLU A 168 -1.20 -4.21 -24.23
C GLU A 168 0.12 -4.21 -23.45
N LEU A 169 0.07 -4.24 -22.11
CA LEU A 169 1.25 -4.37 -21.26
C LEU A 169 2.00 -5.69 -21.48
N HIS A 170 1.30 -6.78 -21.83
CA HIS A 170 1.94 -8.06 -22.11
C HIS A 170 2.94 -7.95 -23.27
N THR A 171 2.57 -7.27 -24.35
CA THR A 171 3.47 -7.00 -25.48
C THR A 171 4.74 -6.27 -25.04
N LEU A 172 4.62 -5.31 -24.12
CA LEU A 172 5.77 -4.61 -23.56
C LEU A 172 6.64 -5.53 -22.68
N THR A 173 6.03 -6.44 -21.92
CA THR A 173 6.77 -7.40 -21.09
C THR A 173 7.61 -8.37 -21.92
N GLU A 174 7.15 -8.77 -23.11
CA GLU A 174 7.91 -9.59 -24.06
C GLU A 174 9.18 -8.87 -24.54
N GLN A 175 9.06 -7.57 -24.87
CA GLN A 175 10.21 -6.75 -25.29
C GLN A 175 11.22 -6.55 -24.16
N LEU A 176 10.74 -6.45 -22.92
CA LEU A 176 11.58 -6.27 -21.73
C LEU A 176 12.12 -7.60 -21.17
N GLU A 177 11.75 -8.74 -21.77
CA GLU A 177 12.10 -10.09 -21.31
C GLU A 177 11.80 -10.29 -19.81
N CYS A 178 10.59 -9.92 -19.40
CA CYS A 178 10.13 -10.08 -18.01
C CYS A 178 8.68 -10.54 -17.96
N THR A 179 8.19 -10.92 -16.79
CA THR A 179 6.77 -11.21 -16.60
C THR A 179 5.98 -9.95 -16.24
N LEU A 180 4.67 -9.97 -16.45
CA LEU A 180 3.78 -8.87 -16.05
C LEU A 180 3.84 -8.56 -14.55
N PRO A 181 3.89 -9.55 -13.63
CA PRO A 181 4.16 -9.30 -12.22
C PRO A 181 5.48 -8.58 -11.96
N GLN A 182 6.56 -8.99 -12.63
CA GLN A 182 7.87 -8.34 -12.49
C GLN A 182 7.82 -6.88 -12.95
N LEU A 183 7.21 -6.62 -14.11
CA LEU A 183 7.02 -5.26 -14.62
C LEU A 183 6.22 -4.40 -13.64
N ALA A 184 5.10 -4.90 -13.13
CA ALA A 184 4.23 -4.16 -12.21
C ALA A 184 4.92 -3.81 -10.88
N ILE A 185 5.68 -4.75 -10.31
CA ILE A 185 6.44 -4.53 -9.06
C ILE A 185 7.60 -3.57 -9.31
N ALA A 186 8.37 -3.75 -10.38
CA ALA A 186 9.47 -2.85 -10.74
C ALA A 186 8.95 -1.43 -10.97
N TRP A 187 7.81 -1.31 -11.65
CA TRP A 187 7.15 -0.03 -11.85
C TRP A 187 6.78 0.65 -10.52
N CYS A 188 6.29 -0.11 -9.52
CA CYS A 188 6.01 0.46 -8.20
C CYS A 188 7.29 0.94 -7.48
N LEU A 189 8.38 0.17 -7.59
CA LEU A 189 9.68 0.48 -6.98
C LEU A 189 10.41 1.65 -7.65
N ARG A 190 10.05 2.02 -8.89
CA ARG A 190 10.69 3.13 -9.61
C ARG A 190 10.47 4.49 -8.95
N SER A 191 9.45 4.62 -8.11
CA SER A 191 9.07 5.88 -7.48
C SER A 191 10.00 6.13 -6.29
N ASP A 192 10.83 7.18 -6.35
CA ASP A 192 11.77 7.53 -5.27
C ASP A 192 11.07 7.78 -3.92
N GLY A 193 9.77 8.13 -3.93
CA GLY A 193 8.97 8.30 -2.72
C GLY A 193 8.53 6.99 -2.06
N VAL A 194 8.67 5.85 -2.74
CA VAL A 194 8.31 4.52 -2.22
C VAL A 194 9.53 3.88 -1.58
N SER A 195 9.51 3.75 -0.25
CA SER A 195 10.61 3.14 0.51
C SER A 195 10.64 1.62 0.38
N SER A 196 9.48 0.98 0.25
CA SER A 196 9.36 -0.47 0.07
C SER A 196 8.00 -0.85 -0.52
N VAL A 197 7.94 -2.00 -1.19
CA VAL A 197 6.73 -2.59 -1.76
C VAL A 197 6.48 -3.94 -1.08
N LEU A 198 5.36 -4.07 -0.37
CA LEU A 198 4.95 -5.30 0.30
C LEU A 198 4.43 -6.33 -0.72
N LEU A 199 5.19 -7.41 -0.90
CA LEU A 199 4.84 -8.51 -1.79
C LEU A 199 3.85 -9.47 -1.11
N GLY A 200 2.96 -10.05 -1.92
CA GLY A 200 2.08 -11.14 -1.50
C GLY A 200 2.23 -12.33 -2.43
N ALA A 201 2.54 -13.50 -1.88
CA ALA A 201 2.67 -14.75 -2.62
C ALA A 201 1.97 -15.88 -1.86
N SER A 202 1.30 -16.79 -2.58
CA SER A 202 0.70 -17.99 -2.01
C SER A 202 1.53 -19.25 -2.30
N LYS A 203 2.56 -19.13 -3.13
CA LYS A 203 3.49 -20.19 -3.51
C LYS A 203 4.90 -19.63 -3.63
N VAL A 204 5.92 -20.48 -3.45
CA VAL A 204 7.33 -20.07 -3.50
C VAL A 204 7.71 -19.57 -4.89
N GLU A 205 7.18 -20.18 -5.95
CA GLU A 205 7.49 -19.81 -7.34
C GLU A 205 7.04 -18.37 -7.64
N GLN A 206 5.89 -17.95 -7.11
CA GLN A 206 5.41 -16.57 -7.22
C GLN A 206 6.33 -15.59 -6.50
N LEU A 207 6.85 -15.97 -5.33
CA LEU A 207 7.78 -15.12 -4.59
C LEU A 207 9.08 -14.95 -5.37
N LEU A 208 9.65 -16.06 -5.86
CA LEU A 208 10.88 -16.03 -6.66
C LEU A 208 10.71 -15.23 -7.95
N GLU A 209 9.58 -15.41 -8.65
CA GLU A 209 9.22 -14.59 -9.81
C GLU A 209 9.17 -13.10 -9.46
N ASN A 210 8.44 -12.75 -8.39
CA ASN A 210 8.26 -11.37 -7.95
C ASN A 210 9.58 -10.70 -7.54
N LEU A 211 10.51 -11.44 -6.91
CA LEU A 211 11.84 -10.93 -6.57
C LEU A 211 12.66 -10.61 -7.83
N GLY A 212 12.35 -11.26 -8.95
CA GLY A 212 12.87 -10.97 -10.29
C GLY A 212 12.57 -9.54 -10.80
N ALA A 213 11.66 -8.81 -10.16
CA ALA A 213 11.34 -7.44 -10.51
C ALA A 213 12.54 -6.48 -10.37
N VAL A 214 13.48 -6.77 -9.47
CA VAL A 214 14.67 -5.94 -9.26
C VAL A 214 15.54 -5.89 -10.52
N GLN A 215 15.58 -6.96 -11.30
CA GLN A 215 16.32 -7.02 -12.57
C GLN A 215 15.63 -6.23 -13.70
N VAL A 216 14.35 -5.91 -13.55
CA VAL A 216 13.57 -5.11 -14.51
C VAL A 216 13.74 -3.61 -14.26
N LEU A 217 14.02 -3.19 -13.02
CA LEU A 217 14.17 -1.77 -12.67
C LEU A 217 15.10 -0.97 -13.61
N PRO A 218 16.32 -1.43 -13.95
CA PRO A 218 17.21 -0.70 -14.86
C PRO A 218 16.67 -0.58 -16.30
N LYS A 219 15.72 -1.44 -16.69
CA LYS A 219 15.09 -1.43 -18.02
C LYS A 219 13.97 -0.39 -18.13
N LEU A 220 13.46 0.13 -17.01
CA LEU A 220 12.37 1.13 -16.96
C LEU A 220 12.87 2.54 -17.25
N ASN A 221 13.34 2.76 -18.47
CA ASN A 221 13.74 4.09 -18.95
C ASN A 221 12.51 5.01 -19.18
N PRO A 222 12.70 6.33 -19.38
CA PRO A 222 11.59 7.26 -19.55
C PRO A 222 10.63 6.95 -20.71
N LEU A 223 11.11 6.30 -21.79
CA LEU A 223 10.26 5.91 -22.92
C LEU A 223 9.33 4.77 -22.54
N VAL A 224 9.86 3.74 -21.87
CA VAL A 224 9.07 2.60 -21.36
C VAL A 224 8.02 3.10 -20.36
N VAL A 225 8.39 4.00 -19.45
CA VAL A 225 7.45 4.58 -18.49
C VAL A 225 6.36 5.40 -19.18
N ALA A 226 6.71 6.17 -20.21
CA ALA A 226 5.73 6.93 -20.99
C ALA A 226 4.76 6.02 -21.78
N GLU A 227 5.25 4.90 -22.31
CA GLU A 227 4.42 3.89 -22.95
C GLU A 227 3.43 3.25 -21.96
N ILE A 228 3.90 2.89 -20.76
CA ILE A 228 3.01 2.41 -19.68
C ILE A 228 1.97 3.48 -19.32
N ASP A 229 2.36 4.74 -19.18
CA ASP A 229 1.44 5.84 -18.88
C ASP A 229 0.37 5.99 -19.99
N ASN A 230 0.75 5.82 -21.27
CA ASN A 230 -0.17 5.90 -22.40
C ASN A 230 -1.18 4.72 -22.41
N ILE A 231 -0.71 3.49 -22.21
CA ILE A 231 -1.57 2.29 -22.13
C ILE A 231 -2.57 2.43 -20.97
N LEU A 232 -2.09 2.88 -19.81
CA LEU A 232 -2.93 2.99 -18.62
C LEU A 232 -3.89 4.19 -18.67
N GLY A 233 -3.51 5.29 -19.33
CA GLY A 233 -4.34 6.49 -19.47
C GLY A 233 -4.75 7.13 -18.15
N ASN A 234 -4.03 6.83 -17.05
CA ASN A 234 -4.41 7.18 -15.69
C ASN A 234 -3.32 7.91 -14.91
N LYS A 235 -2.35 8.50 -15.62
CA LYS A 235 -1.28 9.28 -14.98
C LYS A 235 -1.90 10.40 -14.14
N PRO A 236 -1.67 10.44 -12.82
CA PRO A 236 -2.21 11.49 -11.98
C PRO A 236 -1.76 12.86 -12.46
N GLN A 237 -2.70 13.78 -12.58
CA GLN A 237 -2.38 15.16 -12.93
C GLN A 237 -2.25 15.97 -11.64
N GLY A 238 -1.10 16.62 -11.45
CA GLY A 238 -0.98 17.66 -10.44
C GLY A 238 -2.00 18.75 -10.68
N LYS A 239 -2.56 19.32 -9.61
CA LYS A 239 -3.22 20.63 -9.72
C LYS A 239 -2.18 21.56 -10.34
N ARG A 240 -2.35 21.93 -11.60
CA ARG A 240 -1.64 23.09 -12.16
C ARG A 240 -1.91 24.21 -11.18
N GLU A 241 -0.87 24.79 -10.60
CA GLU A 241 -1.01 26.07 -9.92
C GLU A 241 -1.69 26.99 -10.94
N SER A 242 -2.96 27.28 -10.70
CA SER A 242 -3.67 28.35 -11.38
C SER A 242 -2.96 29.62 -10.95
N ARG A 243 -1.88 29.96 -11.64
CA ARG A 243 -1.28 31.29 -11.61
C ARG A 243 -2.37 32.24 -12.09
N THR A 244 -3.00 32.88 -11.14
CA THR A 244 -3.85 34.06 -11.32
C THR A 244 -3.21 35.17 -10.51
#